data_AF-A0A7V8NMR0-F1
#
_entry.id   AF-A0A7V8NMR0-F1
#
_cell.length_a   1.000
_cell.length_b   1.000
_cell.length_c   1.000
_cell.angle_alpha   90.00
_cell.angle_beta   90.00
_cell.angle_gamma   90.00
#
_symmetry.space_group_name_H-M   'P 1'
#
loop_
_entity.id
_entity.type
_entity.pdbx_description
1 polymer ?
#
loop_
_entity_poly.entity_id
_entity_poly.type
_entity_poly.pdbx_seq_one_letter_code
_entity_poly.pdbx_strand_id
1 'polypeptide(L)'
;MPTNSSKTGHRAPRKAARRATSTGGWIEHKDGGLRILEATALSRIPWLIHGFSTRPGGVSDLGGEKVLNLGYAEWDTRENVLENRRRFRCAVDALDMMLCGLSQIHSDV
;
A
#
# COMPACT_ATOMS: atom_id res chain seq x y z
N MET A 1 38.59 14.25 31.66
CA MET A 1 37.84 13.24 30.89
C MET A 1 36.55 13.90 30.41
N PRO A 2 36.42 14.28 29.13
CA PRO A 2 35.20 14.92 28.64
C PRO A 2 34.12 13.88 28.33
N THR A 3 32.91 14.17 28.80
CA THR A 3 31.65 13.49 28.54
C THR A 3 31.19 13.75 27.10
N ASN A 4 30.69 12.74 26.38
CA ASN A 4 30.00 12.97 25.12
C ASN A 4 28.66 12.22 25.06
N SER A 5 27.59 12.97 25.32
CA SER A 5 26.20 12.56 25.07
C SER A 5 25.95 12.62 23.57
N SER A 6 25.71 11.46 22.94
CA SER A 6 25.30 11.38 21.55
C SER A 6 23.83 11.78 21.41
N LYS A 7 23.61 12.94 20.76
CA LYS A 7 22.30 13.46 20.39
C LYS A 7 21.58 12.49 19.44
N THR A 8 20.39 12.04 19.80
CA THR A 8 19.45 11.35 18.92
C THR A 8 18.98 12.30 17.83
N GLY A 9 19.43 12.09 16.60
CA GLY A 9 18.93 12.84 15.44
C GLY A 9 17.54 12.36 15.04
N HIS A 10 16.52 13.18 15.25
CA HIS A 10 15.21 12.97 14.63
C HIS A 10 15.34 13.15 13.11
N ARG A 11 15.21 12.05 12.37
CA ARG A 11 15.19 12.07 10.90
C ARG A 11 13.81 12.56 10.46
N ALA A 12 13.76 13.78 9.91
CA ALA A 12 12.54 14.33 9.32
C ALA A 12 12.06 13.47 8.13
N PRO A 13 10.75 13.29 7.91
CA PRO A 13 10.26 12.57 6.75
C PRO A 13 10.49 13.42 5.49
N ARG A 14 11.19 12.85 4.51
CA ARG A 14 11.42 13.50 3.21
C ARG A 14 10.15 13.38 2.37
N LYS A 15 9.24 14.37 2.42
CA LYS A 15 8.18 14.48 1.42
C LYS A 15 8.68 15.28 0.22
N ALA A 16 9.25 14.59 -0.75
CA ALA A 16 9.39 15.15 -2.09
C ALA A 16 7.98 15.27 -2.69
N ALA A 17 7.54 16.50 -2.97
CA ALA A 17 6.30 16.76 -3.66
C ALA A 17 6.38 16.15 -5.07
N ARG A 18 5.78 14.97 -5.26
CA ARG A 18 5.74 14.27 -6.55
C ARG A 18 4.73 15.00 -7.45
N ARG A 19 5.22 15.71 -8.45
CA ARG A 19 4.40 16.31 -9.52
C ARG A 19 3.72 15.20 -10.31
N ALA A 20 2.41 15.13 -10.20
CA ALA A 20 1.58 14.25 -11.02
C ALA A 20 1.21 14.95 -12.33
N THR A 21 1.64 14.39 -13.45
CA THR A 21 1.12 14.69 -14.79
C THR A 21 0.40 13.45 -15.31
N SER A 22 -0.93 13.46 -15.27
CA SER A 22 -1.75 12.45 -15.93
C SER A 22 -3.06 13.06 -16.42
N THR A 23 -3.37 12.81 -17.69
CA THR A 23 -4.66 13.05 -18.34
C THR A 23 -5.61 11.95 -17.87
N GLY A 24 -6.63 12.32 -17.11
CA GLY A 24 -7.49 11.38 -16.36
C GLY A 24 -7.12 11.46 -14.89
N GLY A 25 -8.10 11.61 -14.00
CA GLY A 25 -7.93 11.92 -12.57
C GLY A 25 -7.28 10.83 -11.70
N TRP A 26 -6.34 10.08 -12.27
CA TRP A 26 -5.64 8.95 -11.70
C TRP A 26 -4.13 9.12 -11.87
N ILE A 27 -3.38 8.81 -10.82
CA ILE A 27 -1.93 8.76 -10.79
C ILE A 27 -1.56 7.29 -10.65
N GLU A 28 -0.75 6.76 -11.58
CA GLU A 28 -0.23 5.40 -11.46
C GLU A 28 1.17 5.43 -10.83
N HIS A 29 1.40 4.58 -9.82
CA HIS A 29 2.73 4.30 -9.32
C HIS A 29 3.02 2.79 -9.32
N LYS A 30 4.30 2.46 -9.47
CA LYS A 30 4.81 1.09 -9.44
C LYS A 30 5.80 0.96 -8.29
N ASP A 31 5.59 -0.03 -7.45
CA ASP A 31 6.50 -0.36 -6.34
C ASP A 31 6.49 -1.87 -6.08
N GLY A 32 7.67 -2.46 -5.89
CA GLY A 32 7.79 -3.90 -5.58
C GLY A 32 7.10 -4.86 -6.56
N GLY A 33 6.93 -4.46 -7.83
CA GLY A 33 6.17 -5.23 -8.83
C GLY A 33 4.66 -5.04 -8.79
N LEU A 34 4.15 -4.29 -7.80
CA LEU A 34 2.75 -3.86 -7.72
C LEU A 34 2.54 -2.63 -8.59
N ARG A 35 1.34 -2.55 -9.17
CA ARG A 35 0.82 -1.32 -9.75
C ARG A 35 -0.31 -0.82 -8.87
N ILE A 36 -0.23 0.44 -8.49
CA ILE A 36 -1.17 1.08 -7.58
C ILE A 36 -1.68 2.36 -8.23
N LEU A 37 -2.98 2.59 -8.08
CA LEU A 37 -3.65 3.76 -8.59
C LEU A 37 -4.00 4.69 -7.44
N GLU A 38 -3.81 5.98 -7.66
CA GLU A 38 -4.17 7.04 -6.72
C GLU A 38 -5.15 7.99 -7.40
N ALA A 39 -6.25 8.32 -6.73
CA ALA A 39 -7.14 9.38 -7.21
C ALA A 39 -6.47 10.76 -7.04
N THR A 40 -6.32 11.52 -8.12
CA THR A 40 -5.70 12.86 -8.09
C THR A 40 -6.42 13.81 -7.11
N ALA A 41 -7.72 13.65 -6.92
CA ALA A 41 -8.50 14.43 -5.96
C ALA A 41 -8.05 14.18 -4.51
N LEU A 42 -7.74 12.93 -4.15
CA LEU A 42 -7.31 12.54 -2.81
C LEU A 42 -5.85 12.90 -2.55
N SER A 43 -4.98 12.82 -3.57
CA SER A 43 -3.56 13.18 -3.44
C SER A 43 -3.32 14.67 -3.16
N ARG A 44 -4.36 15.52 -3.24
CA ARG A 44 -4.31 16.93 -2.81
C ARG A 44 -4.38 17.10 -1.29
N ILE A 45 -4.73 16.05 -0.53
CA ILE A 45 -4.88 16.10 0.93
C ILE A 45 -3.57 15.61 1.58
N PRO A 46 -2.72 16.50 2.16
CA PRO A 46 -1.33 16.14 2.46
C PRO A 46 -1.12 15.07 3.54
N TRP A 47 -2.10 14.87 4.41
CA TRP A 47 -2.06 13.88 5.50
C TRP A 47 -2.68 12.53 5.10
N LEU A 48 -3.40 12.46 3.99
CA LEU A 48 -4.11 11.26 3.58
C LEU A 48 -3.16 10.31 2.85
N ILE A 49 -3.07 9.08 3.36
CA ILE A 49 -2.47 7.95 2.65
C ILE A 49 -3.60 7.17 1.99
N HIS A 50 -3.51 6.95 0.69
CA HIS A 50 -4.49 6.19 -0.07
C HIS A 50 -3.83 5.48 -1.25
N GLY A 51 -4.51 4.46 -1.76
CA GLY A 51 -4.11 3.75 -2.95
C GLY A 51 -5.12 2.65 -3.26
N PHE A 52 -5.30 2.38 -4.54
CA PHE A 52 -6.13 1.30 -5.07
C PHE A 52 -5.22 0.26 -5.69
N SER A 53 -5.28 -0.97 -5.18
CA SER A 53 -4.50 -2.10 -5.71
C SER A 53 -4.96 -2.49 -7.11
N THR A 54 -4.04 -3.03 -7.91
CA THR A 54 -4.38 -3.79 -9.12
C THR A 54 -4.06 -5.27 -8.93
N ARG A 55 -4.49 -6.12 -9.88
CA ARG A 55 -4.35 -7.58 -9.75
C ARG A 55 -2.91 -8.11 -9.85
N PRO A 56 -2.02 -7.62 -10.72
CA PRO A 56 -0.68 -8.21 -10.86
C PRO A 56 0.28 -7.88 -9.70
N GLY A 57 1.25 -8.77 -9.46
CA GLY A 57 2.43 -8.48 -8.62
C GLY A 57 2.42 -9.08 -7.21
N GLY A 58 1.36 -9.80 -6.83
CA GLY A 58 1.31 -10.53 -5.57
C GLY A 58 2.04 -11.87 -5.61
N VAL A 59 1.75 -12.73 -4.63
CA VAL A 59 2.34 -14.08 -4.48
C VAL A 59 1.36 -15.22 -4.75
N SER A 60 0.06 -14.92 -4.75
CA SER A 60 -0.98 -15.92 -4.96
C SER A 60 -0.94 -16.44 -6.39
N ASP A 61 -1.16 -17.73 -6.60
CA ASP A 61 -1.25 -18.33 -7.92
C ASP A 61 -2.71 -18.36 -8.40
N LEU A 62 -2.96 -17.84 -9.60
CA LEU A 62 -4.25 -17.94 -10.26
C LEU A 62 -4.05 -18.15 -11.76
N GLY A 63 -4.45 -19.31 -12.28
CA GLY A 63 -4.31 -19.61 -13.71
C GLY A 63 -2.88 -19.60 -14.23
N GLY A 64 -1.89 -19.90 -13.37
CA GLY A 64 -0.46 -19.87 -13.71
C GLY A 64 0.20 -18.49 -13.58
N GLU A 65 -0.54 -17.45 -13.18
CA GLU A 65 -0.02 -16.12 -12.95
C GLU A 65 0.05 -15.76 -11.45
N LYS A 66 0.97 -14.85 -11.13
CA LYS A 66 1.12 -14.29 -9.77
C LYS A 66 0.24 -13.06 -9.57
N VAL A 67 -0.70 -13.16 -8.64
CA VAL A 67 -1.73 -12.14 -8.39
C VAL A 67 -1.72 -11.64 -6.95
N LEU A 68 -2.12 -10.38 -6.78
CA LEU A 68 -2.28 -9.67 -5.53
C LEU A 68 -3.70 -9.88 -4.99
N ASN A 69 -3.97 -11.08 -4.51
CA ASN A 69 -5.21 -11.35 -3.78
C ASN A 69 -5.14 -10.80 -2.36
N LEU A 70 -6.08 -9.92 -2.01
CA LEU A 70 -6.17 -9.30 -0.68
C LEU A 70 -7.33 -9.85 0.17
N GLY A 71 -8.23 -10.63 -0.45
CA GLY A 71 -9.37 -11.25 0.20
C GLY A 71 -9.10 -12.72 0.51
N TYR A 72 -9.58 -13.21 1.65
CA TYR A 72 -9.57 -14.65 1.90
C TYR A 72 -10.54 -15.34 0.95
N ALA A 73 -10.08 -16.38 0.27
CA ALA A 73 -10.86 -17.15 -0.70
C ALA A 73 -10.40 -18.61 -0.66
N GLU A 74 -11.30 -19.54 -0.98
CA GLU A 74 -11.03 -20.99 -0.88
C GLU A 74 -9.86 -21.47 -1.75
N TRP A 75 -9.60 -20.78 -2.86
CA TRP A 75 -8.56 -21.12 -3.81
C TRP A 75 -7.17 -20.60 -3.42
N ASP A 76 -7.05 -19.78 -2.39
CA ASP A 76 -5.79 -19.15 -1.98
C ASP A 76 -5.43 -19.48 -0.53
N THR A 77 -4.14 -19.53 -0.25
CA THR A 77 -3.67 -19.80 1.11
C THR A 77 -3.75 -18.53 1.97
N ARG A 78 -3.94 -18.72 3.27
CA ARG A 78 -3.96 -17.61 4.23
C ARG A 78 -2.63 -16.85 4.22
N GLU A 79 -1.52 -17.57 4.07
CA GLU A 79 -0.16 -17.05 4.06
C GLU A 79 0.07 -16.14 2.85
N ASN A 80 -0.40 -16.55 1.66
CA ASN A 80 -0.33 -15.73 0.46
C ASN A 80 -1.11 -14.42 0.61
N VAL A 81 -2.34 -14.49 1.13
CA VAL A 81 -3.17 -13.31 1.37
C VAL A 81 -2.51 -12.37 2.38
N LEU A 82 -1.92 -12.90 3.45
CA LEU A 82 -1.20 -12.08 4.44
C LEU A 82 0.04 -11.41 3.84
N GLU A 83 0.81 -12.11 3.02
CA GLU A 83 1.96 -11.54 2.33
C GLU A 83 1.54 -10.48 1.31
N ASN A 84 0.49 -10.72 0.52
CA ASN A 84 -0.07 -9.72 -0.40
C ASN A 84 -0.53 -8.47 0.34
N ARG A 85 -1.23 -8.62 1.48
CA ARG A 85 -1.63 -7.50 2.34
C ARG A 85 -0.42 -6.73 2.87
N ARG A 86 0.64 -7.43 3.29
CA ARG A 86 1.89 -6.80 3.73
C ARG A 86 2.56 -6.02 2.61
N ARG A 87 2.67 -6.61 1.41
CA ARG A 87 3.23 -5.95 0.22
C ARG A 87 2.45 -4.70 -0.17
N PHE A 88 1.12 -4.80 -0.22
CA PHE A 88 0.29 -3.65 -0.57
C PHE A 88 0.41 -2.52 0.46
N ARG A 89 0.36 -2.83 1.77
CA ARG A 89 0.59 -1.83 2.83
C ARG A 89 1.95 -1.17 2.73
N CYS A 90 3.00 -1.95 2.44
CA CYS A 90 4.34 -1.42 2.23
C CYS A 90 4.36 -0.42 1.06
N ALA A 91 3.74 -0.77 -0.06
CA ALA A 91 3.78 0.02 -1.27
C ALA A 91 2.95 1.32 -1.20
N VAL A 92 1.97 1.41 -0.29
CA VAL A 92 1.24 2.65 0.01
C VAL A 92 1.77 3.38 1.26
N ASP A 93 2.97 3.04 1.76
CA ASP A 93 3.57 3.64 2.96
C ASP A 93 2.70 3.52 4.24
N ALA A 94 1.94 2.43 4.37
CA ALA A 94 1.04 2.15 5.49
C ALA A 94 1.44 0.91 6.31
N LEU A 95 2.72 0.51 6.28
CA LEU A 95 3.18 -0.71 6.98
C LEU A 95 2.99 -0.63 8.50
N ASP A 96 3.15 0.57 9.08
CA ASP A 96 2.98 0.84 10.51
C ASP A 96 1.52 1.01 10.93
N MET A 97 0.58 0.89 9.98
CA MET A 97 -0.86 0.98 10.25
C MET A 97 -1.49 -0.39 10.39
N MET A 98 -2.43 -0.51 11.33
CA MET A 98 -3.24 -1.70 11.47
C MET A 98 -4.25 -1.81 10.32
N LEU A 99 -4.29 -2.97 9.66
CA LEU A 99 -5.27 -3.24 8.62
C LEU A 99 -6.58 -3.74 9.26
N CYS A 100 -7.60 -2.89 9.22
CA CYS A 100 -8.95 -3.23 9.64
C CYS A 100 -9.76 -3.72 8.44
N GLY A 101 -9.77 -5.03 8.20
CA GLY A 101 -10.63 -5.65 7.18
C GLY A 101 -12.03 -5.95 7.74
N LEU A 102 -13.03 -5.96 6.85
CA LEU A 102 -14.40 -6.35 7.18
C LEU A 102 -14.77 -7.69 6.55
N SER A 103 -15.72 -8.41 7.16
CA SER A 103 -16.46 -9.46 6.47
C SER A 103 -17.58 -8.77 5.67
N GLN A 104 -17.34 -8.57 4.38
CA GLN A 104 -18.28 -7.85 3.52
C GLN A 104 -19.48 -8.73 3.19
N ILE A 105 -20.66 -8.34 3.66
CA ILE A 105 -21.93 -9.06 3.45
C ILE A 105 -22.90 -8.29 2.53
N HIS A 106 -22.41 -7.29 1.80
CA HIS A 106 -23.23 -6.42 0.95
C HIS A 106 -24.38 -5.71 1.71
N SER A 107 -24.14 -5.37 2.98
CA SER A 107 -25.04 -4.60 3.84
C SER A 107 -24.69 -3.11 3.81
N ASP A 108 -25.69 -2.27 4.11
CA ASP A 108 -25.56 -0.84 4.43
C ASP A 108 -25.87 -0.52 5.91
N VAL A 109 -26.26 -1.53 6.69
CA VAL A 109 -26.50 -1.50 8.14
C VAL A 109 -25.42 -2.21 8.94
#